data_AF-A0A3S0U9Q6-F1
#
_entry.id   AF-A0A3S0U9Q6-F1
#
_cell.length_a   1.000
_cell.length_b   1.000
_cell.length_c   1.000
_cell.angle_alpha   90.00
_cell.angle_beta   90.00
_cell.angle_gamma   90.00
#
_symmetry.space_group_name_H-M   'P 1'
#
loop_
_entity.id
_entity.type
_entity.pdbx_description
1 polymer ?
#
loop_
_entity_poly.entity_id
_entity_poly.type
_entity_poly.pdbx_seq_one_letter_code
_entity_poly.pdbx_strand_id
1 'polypeptide(L)'
;MNELTYNIPVHRLADDRTGGLIVRATDPAALIAALEPHDPERVIAIQLLALDADSEPLNAWAPGLPVELVMRDPAAEFPLLYRHSNLLDNHPVRIVIPVTPDFGKAVKTAVALDFAVRLEPGQPDPALIGELTAVLEFYLRQPTVAQPIEYFHSALLGFYHDEPMPLWRVLDEEPDRLRDVGDDGAESLSGRLAGIELTVTPDADLNAWIEQALATAEECRACAFLNSCGGYFKWPRRDYDCAGVKQIFGLLRAAAAELRHDVESVEA
;
A
#
# COMPACT_ATOMS: atom_id res chain seq x y z
N MET A 1 -11.13 2.24 21.50
CA MET A 1 -11.31 2.87 20.17
C MET A 1 -9.94 2.93 19.54
N ASN A 2 -9.76 2.34 18.36
CA ASN A 2 -8.56 2.58 17.58
C ASN A 2 -8.60 4.04 17.11
N GLU A 3 -7.45 4.72 17.12
CA GLU A 3 -7.37 6.08 16.62
C GLU A 3 -7.54 6.10 15.10
N LEU A 4 -8.46 6.92 14.60
CA LEU A 4 -8.70 7.04 13.16
C LEU A 4 -7.54 7.79 12.51
N THR A 5 -7.24 7.39 11.27
CA THR A 5 -6.34 8.10 10.37
C THR A 5 -7.15 8.69 9.23
N TYR A 6 -6.93 9.97 8.93
CA TYR A 6 -7.60 10.66 7.83
C TYR A 6 -6.60 10.95 6.73
N ASN A 7 -6.93 10.53 5.50
CA ASN A 7 -6.25 10.94 4.29
C ASN A 7 -6.95 12.18 3.70
N ILE A 8 -6.31 13.35 3.81
CA ILE A 8 -6.94 14.64 3.53
C ILE A 8 -6.13 15.47 2.52
N PRO A 9 -6.77 16.28 1.67
CA PRO A 9 -6.07 17.27 0.87
C PRO A 9 -5.54 18.40 1.77
N VAL A 10 -4.38 18.95 1.40
CA VAL A 10 -3.69 20.01 2.16
C VAL A 10 -4.57 21.21 2.53
N HIS A 11 -5.50 21.60 1.66
CA HIS A 11 -6.37 22.76 1.92
C HIS A 11 -7.45 22.51 3.01
N ARG A 12 -7.54 21.28 3.55
CA ARG A 12 -8.46 20.86 4.61
C ARG A 12 -7.80 20.63 5.96
N LEU A 13 -6.53 21.04 6.13
CA LEU A 13 -5.81 20.94 7.40
C LEU A 13 -6.49 21.67 8.57
N ALA A 14 -7.29 22.69 8.29
CA ALA A 14 -8.03 23.45 9.29
C ALA A 14 -9.34 22.79 9.76
N ASP A 15 -9.76 21.68 9.14
CA ASP A 15 -10.96 20.97 9.57
C ASP A 15 -10.71 20.33 10.95
N ASP A 16 -11.64 20.53 11.90
CA ASP A 16 -11.54 20.01 13.27
C ASP A 16 -11.78 18.49 13.29
N ARG A 17 -10.73 17.74 12.98
CA ARG A 17 -10.69 16.27 13.02
C ARG A 17 -9.80 15.82 14.16
N THR A 18 -10.10 14.68 14.76
CA THR A 18 -9.27 14.05 15.80
C THR A 18 -8.64 12.77 15.28
N GLY A 19 -7.33 12.57 15.49
CA GLY A 19 -6.58 11.43 14.96
C GLY A 19 -5.38 11.82 14.09
N GLY A 20 -4.70 10.81 13.55
CA GLY A 20 -3.55 10.95 12.66
C GLY A 20 -3.94 11.43 11.26
N LEU A 21 -3.05 12.16 10.61
CA LEU A 21 -3.28 12.77 9.30
C LEU A 21 -2.26 12.30 8.27
N ILE A 22 -2.75 11.81 7.14
CA ILE A 22 -1.98 11.65 5.90
C ILE A 22 -2.38 12.83 5.01
N VAL A 23 -1.41 13.68 4.67
CA VAL A 23 -1.70 14.94 3.95
C VAL A 23 -1.33 14.80 2.48
N ARG A 24 -2.33 14.96 1.60
CA ARG A 24 -2.19 14.93 0.15
C ARG A 24 -1.87 16.31 -0.40
N ALA A 25 -0.83 16.38 -1.23
CA ALA A 25 -0.46 17.58 -1.94
C ALA A 25 0.12 17.28 -3.32
N THR A 26 0.04 18.27 -4.22
CA THR A 26 0.73 18.25 -5.51
C THR A 26 1.96 19.16 -5.53
N ASP A 27 2.03 20.13 -4.61
CA ASP A 27 3.13 21.10 -4.52
C ASP A 27 3.76 21.03 -3.11
N PRO A 28 4.99 20.50 -3.01
CA PRO A 28 5.75 20.41 -1.76
C PRO A 28 5.95 21.76 -1.04
N ALA A 29 6.19 22.86 -1.76
CA ALA A 29 6.40 24.16 -1.13
C ALA A 29 5.11 24.71 -0.52
N ALA A 30 4.00 24.61 -1.26
CA ALA A 30 2.68 24.98 -0.77
C ALA A 30 2.24 24.13 0.43
N LEU A 31 2.61 22.84 0.44
CA LEU A 31 2.36 21.94 1.57
C LEU A 31 3.03 22.41 2.85
N ILE A 32 4.32 22.73 2.78
CA ILE A 32 5.08 23.20 3.95
C ILE A 32 4.47 24.49 4.49
N ALA A 33 4.17 25.45 3.63
CA ALA A 33 3.56 26.72 4.03
C ALA A 33 2.17 26.53 4.66
N ALA A 34 1.39 25.57 4.14
CA ALA A 34 0.08 25.25 4.69
C ALA A 34 0.16 24.53 6.05
N LEU A 35 1.24 23.80 6.34
CA LEU A 35 1.44 23.09 7.60
C LEU A 35 2.07 23.93 8.71
N GLU A 36 2.81 25.00 8.37
CA GLU A 36 3.46 25.89 9.34
C GLU A 36 2.56 26.41 10.49
N PRO A 37 1.27 26.76 10.27
CA PRO A 37 0.39 27.20 11.35
C PRO A 37 -0.29 26.07 12.13
N HIS A 38 -0.11 24.80 11.75
CA HIS A 38 -0.76 23.64 12.35
C HIS A 38 0.22 22.81 13.21
N ASP A 39 -0.32 21.99 14.10
CA ASP A 39 0.47 21.08 14.92
C ASP A 39 1.03 19.92 14.06
N PRO A 40 2.36 19.83 13.87
CA PRO A 40 2.98 18.82 13.03
C PRO A 40 2.91 17.42 13.65
N GLU A 41 2.68 17.27 14.97
CA GLU A 41 2.70 15.96 15.64
C GLU A 41 1.58 15.03 15.19
N ARG A 42 0.52 15.58 14.58
CA ARG A 42 -0.60 14.81 14.05
C ARG A 42 -0.40 14.34 12.62
N VAL A 43 0.57 14.91 11.89
CA VAL A 43 0.88 14.51 10.53
C VAL A 43 1.77 13.28 10.61
N ILE A 44 1.24 12.13 10.19
CA ILE A 44 1.95 10.86 10.27
C ILE A 44 2.59 10.46 8.94
N ALA A 45 2.15 11.05 7.83
CA ALA A 45 2.74 10.89 6.50
C ALA A 45 2.29 11.98 5.53
N ILE A 46 3.02 12.13 4.43
CA ILE A 46 2.64 12.96 3.28
C ILE A 46 2.47 12.09 2.04
N GLN A 47 1.46 12.40 1.24
CA GLN A 47 1.27 11.84 -0.10
C GLN A 47 1.48 12.92 -1.16
N LEU A 48 2.55 12.79 -1.94
CA LEU A 48 2.78 13.60 -3.13
C LEU A 48 2.08 12.95 -4.33
N LEU A 49 1.09 13.66 -4.86
CA LEU A 49 0.25 13.18 -5.95
C LEU A 49 0.80 13.49 -7.35
N ALA A 50 1.92 14.20 -7.45
CA ALA A 50 2.51 14.68 -8.70
C ALA A 50 4.04 14.43 -8.68
N LEU A 51 4.49 13.44 -9.46
CA LEU A 51 5.93 13.08 -9.55
C LEU A 51 6.75 14.06 -10.40
N ASP A 52 6.10 14.96 -11.14
CA ASP A 52 6.78 16.03 -11.86
C ASP A 52 7.06 17.26 -10.99
N ALA A 53 6.49 17.31 -9.78
CA ALA A 53 6.72 18.37 -8.81
C ALA A 53 8.15 18.35 -8.25
N ASP A 54 8.64 19.53 -7.88
CA ASP A 54 9.94 19.67 -7.22
C ASP A 54 9.83 19.27 -5.75
N SER A 55 10.47 18.16 -5.37
CA SER A 55 10.48 17.67 -4.00
C SER A 55 11.61 18.25 -3.14
N GLU A 56 12.50 19.09 -3.70
CA GLU A 56 13.62 19.70 -2.96
C GLU A 56 13.18 20.38 -1.64
N PRO A 57 12.04 21.11 -1.59
CA PRO A 57 11.58 21.74 -0.35
C PRO A 57 11.38 20.75 0.82
N LEU A 58 11.06 19.49 0.54
CA LEU A 58 10.84 18.47 1.57
C LEU A 58 12.14 17.87 2.11
N ASN A 59 13.26 17.96 1.37
CA ASN A 59 14.49 17.24 1.71
C ASN A 59 14.93 17.44 3.16
N ALA A 60 14.87 18.66 3.69
CA ALA A 60 15.29 18.96 5.06
C ALA A 60 14.13 19.29 6.01
N TRP A 61 12.89 19.31 5.51
CA TRP A 61 11.71 19.67 6.29
C TRP A 61 11.13 18.43 6.98
N ALA A 62 10.84 18.53 8.28
CA ALA A 62 10.34 17.46 9.14
C ALA A 62 11.08 16.10 9.00
N PRO A 63 12.41 16.03 9.23
CA PRO A 63 13.18 14.80 9.03
C PRO A 63 12.57 13.58 9.76
N GLY A 64 12.54 12.45 9.05
CA GLY A 64 11.96 11.19 9.53
C GLY A 64 10.46 11.03 9.24
N LEU A 65 9.78 12.07 8.76
CA LEU A 65 8.38 11.96 8.36
C LEU A 65 8.24 11.10 7.10
N PRO A 66 7.40 10.05 7.09
CA PRO A 66 7.17 9.24 5.90
C PRO A 66 6.64 10.05 4.71
N VAL A 67 7.23 9.83 3.53
CA VAL A 67 6.78 10.41 2.27
C VAL A 67 6.37 9.31 1.30
N GLU A 68 5.15 9.43 0.79
CA GLU A 68 4.62 8.58 -0.27
C GLU A 68 4.62 9.33 -1.59
N LEU A 69 5.24 8.72 -2.59
CA LEU A 69 5.26 9.22 -3.96
C LEU A 69 4.24 8.42 -4.78
N VAL A 70 3.12 9.04 -5.12
CA VAL A 70 2.01 8.37 -5.81
C VAL A 70 2.19 8.45 -7.31
N MET A 71 2.37 7.30 -7.95
CA MET A 71 2.49 7.16 -9.39
C MET A 71 1.13 6.92 -10.03
N ARG A 72 0.80 7.64 -11.10
CA ARG A 72 -0.47 7.49 -11.83
C ARG A 72 -0.31 6.66 -13.09
N ASP A 73 0.79 6.87 -13.81
CA ASP A 73 1.11 6.15 -15.05
C ASP A 73 2.51 5.53 -14.95
N PRO A 74 2.60 4.25 -14.52
CA PRO A 74 3.88 3.57 -14.41
C PRO A 74 4.68 3.47 -15.70
N ALA A 75 4.03 3.45 -16.86
CA ALA A 75 4.71 3.35 -18.15
C ALA A 75 5.40 4.66 -18.55
N ALA A 76 4.86 5.80 -18.10
CA ALA A 76 5.36 7.13 -18.44
C ALA A 76 6.19 7.80 -17.32
N GLU A 77 5.81 7.59 -16.06
CA GLU A 77 6.30 8.39 -14.93
C GLU A 77 7.50 7.77 -14.20
N PHE A 78 7.84 6.49 -14.44
CA PHE A 78 8.97 5.85 -13.76
C PHE A 78 10.31 6.62 -13.86
N PRO A 79 10.65 7.34 -14.96
CA PRO A 79 11.88 8.13 -15.00
C PRO A 79 11.86 9.36 -14.10
N LEU A 80 10.69 9.80 -13.62
CA LEU A 80 10.57 10.94 -12.72
C LEU A 80 11.08 10.61 -11.31
N LEU A 81 11.12 9.33 -10.93
CA LEU A 81 11.61 8.86 -9.63
C LEU A 81 13.05 9.32 -9.32
N TYR A 82 13.89 9.48 -10.35
CA TYR A 82 15.27 9.97 -10.18
C TYR A 82 15.34 11.35 -9.54
N ARG A 83 14.31 12.18 -9.69
CA ARG A 83 14.28 13.54 -9.11
C ARG A 83 14.09 13.52 -7.60
N HIS A 84 13.56 12.42 -7.07
CA HIS A 84 13.14 12.31 -5.69
C HIS A 84 14.12 11.52 -4.81
N SER A 85 15.21 10.97 -5.36
CA SER A 85 16.15 10.11 -4.62
C SER A 85 16.74 10.81 -3.40
N ASN A 86 16.96 12.13 -3.46
CA ASN A 86 17.52 12.90 -2.35
C ASN A 86 16.58 12.96 -1.13
N LEU A 87 15.29 12.62 -1.27
CA LEU A 87 14.39 12.51 -0.13
C LEU A 87 14.83 11.39 0.83
N LEU A 88 15.44 10.33 0.32
CA LEU A 88 15.90 9.18 1.12
C LEU A 88 16.98 9.55 2.14
N ASP A 89 17.66 10.69 1.96
CA ASP A 89 18.68 11.16 2.90
C ASP A 89 18.09 11.50 4.27
N ASN A 90 16.82 11.92 4.33
CA ASN A 90 16.17 12.39 5.56
C ASN A 90 14.80 11.75 5.84
N HIS A 91 14.22 11.03 4.89
CA HIS A 91 12.86 10.50 4.99
C HIS A 91 12.78 9.02 4.64
N PRO A 92 11.93 8.24 5.35
CA PRO A 92 11.41 6.99 4.81
C PRO A 92 10.54 7.31 3.59
N VAL A 93 10.92 6.84 2.41
CA VAL A 93 10.17 7.09 1.17
C VAL A 93 9.67 5.79 0.57
N ARG A 94 8.37 5.75 0.25
CA ARG A 94 7.76 4.66 -0.51
C ARG A 94 7.12 5.15 -1.80
N ILE A 95 7.25 4.36 -2.86
CA ILE A 95 6.53 4.61 -4.12
C ILE A 95 5.25 3.78 -4.11
N VAL A 96 4.13 4.45 -4.35
CA VAL A 96 2.84 3.80 -4.58
C VAL A 96 2.68 3.59 -6.08
N ILE A 97 2.63 2.33 -6.52
CA ILE A 97 2.59 1.96 -7.95
C ILE A 97 1.31 1.17 -8.25
N PRO A 98 0.41 1.67 -9.12
CA PRO A 98 -0.75 0.90 -9.55
C PRO A 98 -0.33 -0.24 -10.47
N VAL A 99 -0.91 -1.42 -10.26
CA VAL A 99 -0.70 -2.58 -11.14
C VAL A 99 -1.51 -2.38 -12.41
N THR A 100 -0.84 -1.77 -13.39
CA THR A 100 -1.31 -1.50 -14.75
C THR A 100 -0.24 -2.02 -15.73
N PRO A 101 -0.52 -2.16 -17.04
CA PRO A 101 0.46 -2.69 -17.96
C PRO A 101 1.81 -1.94 -17.89
N ASP A 102 2.93 -2.68 -17.97
CA ASP A 102 4.30 -2.17 -17.89
C ASP A 102 4.76 -1.67 -16.50
N PHE A 103 3.96 -1.85 -15.42
CA PHE A 103 4.34 -1.43 -14.07
C PHE A 103 5.64 -2.07 -13.56
N GLY A 104 6.02 -3.25 -14.06
CA GLY A 104 7.23 -3.94 -13.63
C GLY A 104 8.53 -3.16 -13.89
N LYS A 105 8.54 -2.26 -14.88
CA LYS A 105 9.67 -1.33 -15.09
C LYS A 105 9.75 -0.31 -13.96
N ALA A 106 8.61 0.28 -13.59
CA ALA A 106 8.54 1.24 -12.49
C ALA A 106 9.00 0.64 -11.17
N VAL A 107 8.59 -0.59 -10.87
CA VAL A 107 9.03 -1.32 -9.67
C VAL A 107 10.55 -1.50 -9.67
N LYS A 108 11.12 -1.97 -10.78
CA LYS A 108 12.57 -2.18 -10.88
C LYS A 108 13.35 -0.88 -10.73
N THR A 109 12.87 0.21 -11.32
CA THR A 109 13.47 1.54 -11.15
C THR A 109 13.38 2.03 -9.72
N ALA A 110 12.21 1.90 -9.06
CA ALA A 110 12.03 2.31 -7.67
C ALA A 110 13.00 1.56 -6.73
N VAL A 111 13.06 0.23 -6.84
CA VAL A 111 13.96 -0.60 -6.03
C VAL A 111 15.43 -0.29 -6.32
N ALA A 112 15.80 -0.05 -7.58
CA ALA A 112 17.16 0.33 -7.95
C ALA A 112 17.58 1.71 -7.44
N LEU A 113 16.61 2.55 -7.07
CA LEU A 113 16.80 3.85 -6.44
C LEU A 113 16.63 3.79 -4.91
N ASP A 114 16.62 2.59 -4.33
CA ASP A 114 16.46 2.35 -2.89
C ASP A 114 15.13 2.83 -2.29
N PHE A 115 14.08 2.97 -3.09
CA PHE A 115 12.73 3.17 -2.57
C PHE A 115 12.04 1.86 -2.19
N ALA A 116 11.31 1.89 -1.07
CA ALA A 116 10.27 0.89 -0.79
C ALA A 116 9.13 1.01 -1.81
N VAL A 117 8.42 -0.10 -2.08
CA VAL A 117 7.33 -0.13 -3.06
C VAL A 117 6.06 -0.68 -2.44
N ARG A 118 4.98 0.12 -2.48
CA ARG A 118 3.61 -0.32 -2.22
C ARG A 118 2.89 -0.49 -3.55
N LEU A 119 2.54 -1.74 -3.89
CA LEU A 119 1.74 -2.02 -5.07
C LEU A 119 0.26 -1.78 -4.76
N GLU A 120 -0.47 -1.17 -5.69
CA GLU A 120 -1.93 -1.14 -5.67
C GLU A 120 -2.45 -2.17 -6.68
N PRO A 121 -2.72 -3.42 -6.26
CA PRO A 121 -2.87 -4.52 -7.20
C PRO A 121 -4.22 -4.56 -7.90
N GLY A 122 -5.21 -3.76 -7.46
CA GLY A 122 -6.55 -3.75 -8.06
C GLY A 122 -7.20 -5.13 -8.11
N GLN A 123 -7.72 -5.50 -9.27
CA GLN A 123 -8.24 -6.83 -9.61
C GLN A 123 -7.64 -7.26 -10.96
N PRO A 124 -6.38 -7.74 -10.96
CA PRO A 124 -5.56 -7.85 -12.16
C PRO A 124 -6.09 -8.92 -13.12
N ASP A 125 -6.05 -8.66 -14.41
CA ASP A 125 -6.38 -9.67 -15.41
C ASP A 125 -5.24 -10.71 -15.56
N PRO A 126 -5.41 -11.78 -16.35
CA PRO A 126 -4.37 -12.79 -16.51
C PRO A 126 -3.02 -12.27 -17.04
N ALA A 127 -3.00 -11.20 -17.85
CA ALA A 127 -1.76 -10.62 -18.35
C ALA A 127 -1.01 -9.89 -17.23
N LEU A 128 -1.72 -9.11 -16.42
CA LEU A 128 -1.16 -8.44 -15.24
C LEU A 128 -0.74 -9.43 -14.16
N ILE A 129 -1.40 -10.59 -14.02
CA ILE A 129 -0.93 -11.69 -13.16
C ILE A 129 0.42 -12.22 -13.64
N GLY A 130 0.60 -12.37 -14.95
CA GLY A 130 1.89 -12.77 -15.53
C GLY A 130 3.00 -11.78 -15.19
N GLU A 131 2.72 -10.48 -15.31
CA GLU A 131 3.68 -9.43 -14.97
C GLU A 131 3.96 -9.37 -13.45
N LEU A 132 2.94 -9.48 -12.59
CA LEU A 132 3.09 -9.61 -11.14
C LEU A 132 3.97 -10.80 -10.75
N THR A 133 3.80 -11.94 -11.43
CA THR A 133 4.63 -13.12 -11.22
C THR A 133 6.09 -12.82 -11.54
N ALA A 134 6.36 -12.14 -12.66
CA ALA A 134 7.72 -11.74 -13.03
C ALA A 134 8.35 -10.73 -12.04
N VAL A 135 7.56 -9.82 -11.47
CA VAL A 135 8.03 -8.92 -10.41
C VAL A 135 8.29 -9.68 -9.10
N LEU A 136 7.45 -10.66 -8.75
CA LEU A 136 7.69 -11.52 -7.61
C LEU A 136 8.99 -12.33 -7.77
N GLU A 137 9.23 -12.90 -8.95
CA GLU A 137 10.47 -13.61 -9.23
C GLU A 137 11.70 -12.69 -9.13
N PHE A 138 11.59 -11.46 -9.64
CA PHE A 138 12.60 -10.43 -9.44
C PHE A 138 12.85 -10.18 -7.95
N TYR A 139 11.81 -9.96 -7.16
CA TYR A 139 11.93 -9.73 -5.72
C TYR A 139 12.57 -10.90 -4.96
N LEU A 140 12.18 -12.14 -5.26
CA LEU A 140 12.67 -13.32 -4.55
C LEU A 140 14.09 -13.74 -4.96
N ARG A 141 14.51 -13.47 -6.20
CA ARG A 141 15.73 -14.07 -6.79
C ARG A 141 16.83 -13.08 -7.12
N GLN A 142 16.52 -11.79 -7.26
CA GLN A 142 17.53 -10.80 -7.59
C GLN A 142 18.29 -10.39 -6.31
N PRO A 143 19.60 -10.68 -6.20
CA PRO A 143 20.36 -10.46 -4.97
C PRO A 143 20.57 -8.98 -4.62
N THR A 144 20.33 -8.09 -5.58
CA THR A 144 20.46 -6.64 -5.39
C THR A 144 19.18 -5.98 -4.87
N VAL A 145 18.09 -6.74 -4.70
CA VAL A 145 16.85 -6.20 -4.12
C VAL A 145 16.99 -6.15 -2.61
N ALA A 146 17.15 -4.94 -2.07
CA ALA A 146 17.22 -4.70 -0.63
C ALA A 146 15.94 -4.08 -0.06
N GLN A 147 15.16 -3.40 -0.91
CA GLN A 147 13.95 -2.70 -0.49
C GLN A 147 12.72 -3.62 -0.52
N PRO A 148 11.77 -3.43 0.41
CA PRO A 148 10.55 -4.23 0.41
C PRO A 148 9.67 -3.84 -0.77
N ILE A 149 9.13 -4.85 -1.46
CA ILE A 149 7.86 -4.72 -2.17
C ILE A 149 6.80 -5.17 -1.18
N GLU A 150 6.12 -4.23 -0.51
CA GLU A 150 5.34 -4.45 0.72
C GLU A 150 4.34 -5.60 0.60
N TYR A 151 3.63 -5.70 -0.54
CA TYR A 151 2.70 -6.80 -0.81
C TYR A 151 3.40 -8.17 -0.70
N PHE A 152 4.53 -8.34 -1.38
CA PHE A 152 5.27 -9.61 -1.40
C PHE A 152 6.02 -9.84 -0.10
N HIS A 153 6.67 -8.80 0.41
CA HIS A 153 7.48 -8.86 1.63
C HIS A 153 6.64 -9.29 2.84
N SER A 154 5.52 -8.60 3.10
CA SER A 154 4.66 -8.88 4.24
C SER A 154 3.96 -10.23 4.13
N ALA A 155 3.52 -10.62 2.93
CA ALA A 155 2.94 -11.94 2.72
C ALA A 155 3.96 -13.07 2.90
N LEU A 156 5.19 -12.90 2.40
CA LEU A 156 6.30 -13.84 2.60
C LEU A 156 6.61 -14.03 4.08
N LEU A 157 6.79 -12.92 4.83
CA LEU A 157 7.06 -12.97 6.27
C LEU A 157 5.91 -13.61 7.05
N GLY A 158 4.66 -13.27 6.72
CA GLY A 158 3.50 -13.88 7.36
C GLY A 158 3.45 -15.40 7.16
N PHE A 159 3.78 -15.90 5.96
CA PHE A 159 3.91 -17.35 5.75
C PHE A 159 5.13 -17.95 6.45
N TYR A 160 6.25 -17.23 6.49
CA TYR A 160 7.48 -17.69 7.12
C TYR A 160 7.33 -17.85 8.64
N HIS A 161 6.61 -16.96 9.31
CA HIS A 161 6.34 -17.03 10.74
C HIS A 161 5.07 -17.81 11.11
N ASP A 162 4.29 -18.27 10.14
CA ASP A 162 2.95 -18.85 10.34
C ASP A 162 1.97 -17.87 11.02
N GLU A 163 2.17 -16.57 10.79
CA GLU A 163 1.38 -15.45 11.29
C GLU A 163 0.88 -14.60 10.10
N PRO A 164 -0.02 -15.12 9.25
CA PRO A 164 -0.50 -14.40 8.08
C PRO A 164 -1.28 -13.13 8.45
N MET A 165 -1.00 -12.05 7.72
CA MET A 165 -1.66 -10.76 7.88
C MET A 165 -2.56 -10.43 6.67
N PRO A 166 -3.81 -9.98 6.88
CA PRO A 166 -4.71 -9.66 5.79
C PRO A 166 -4.20 -8.47 4.97
N LEU A 167 -4.38 -8.52 3.65
CA LEU A 167 -3.93 -7.44 2.74
C LEU A 167 -4.49 -6.06 3.07
N TRP A 168 -5.68 -5.98 3.68
CA TRP A 168 -6.23 -4.73 4.19
C TRP A 168 -5.27 -4.01 5.12
N ARG A 169 -4.52 -4.74 5.96
CA ARG A 169 -3.50 -4.17 6.84
C ARG A 169 -2.18 -3.97 6.13
N VAL A 170 -1.76 -4.92 5.30
CA VAL A 170 -0.49 -4.83 4.56
C VAL A 170 -0.44 -3.62 3.63
N LEU A 171 -1.57 -3.22 3.07
CA LEU A 171 -1.66 -2.14 2.08
C LEU A 171 -2.20 -0.83 2.65
N ASP A 172 -2.30 -0.72 3.98
CA ASP A 172 -2.84 0.43 4.72
C ASP A 172 -4.26 0.82 4.28
N GLU A 173 -5.11 -0.16 3.96
CA GLU A 173 -6.49 0.01 3.52
C GLU A 173 -7.50 -0.51 4.57
N GLU A 174 -7.15 -0.50 5.85
CA GLU A 174 -8.03 -0.97 6.94
C GLU A 174 -9.31 -0.11 7.04
N PRO A 175 -10.51 -0.63 6.71
CA PRO A 175 -11.76 0.12 6.69
C PRO A 175 -12.24 0.57 8.08
N ASP A 176 -11.70 0.04 9.17
CA ASP A 176 -11.99 0.47 10.53
C ASP A 176 -11.07 1.61 11.01
N ARG A 177 -10.03 1.95 10.24
CA ARG A 177 -9.01 2.93 10.66
C ARG A 177 -8.81 4.08 9.69
N LEU A 178 -8.87 3.83 8.37
CA LEU A 178 -8.55 4.84 7.37
C LEU A 178 -9.83 5.45 6.77
N ARG A 179 -9.90 6.78 6.75
CA ARG A 179 -10.96 7.56 6.09
C ARG A 179 -10.35 8.46 5.02
N ASP A 180 -10.95 8.48 3.83
CA ASP A 180 -10.59 9.44 2.78
C ASP A 180 -11.50 10.66 2.87
N VAL A 181 -10.93 11.86 2.81
CA VAL A 181 -11.68 13.12 2.83
C VAL A 181 -11.51 13.81 1.49
N GLY A 182 -12.60 13.94 0.73
CA GLY A 182 -12.59 14.61 -0.56
C GLY A 182 -12.35 16.12 -0.47
N ASP A 183 -12.14 16.76 -1.62
CA ASP A 183 -11.99 18.23 -1.72
C ASP A 183 -13.23 18.99 -1.22
N ASP A 184 -14.41 18.37 -1.28
CA ASP A 184 -15.66 18.89 -0.72
C ASP A 184 -15.76 18.73 0.81
N GLY A 185 -14.85 17.99 1.42
CA GLY A 185 -14.82 17.65 2.84
C GLY A 185 -15.64 16.39 3.19
N ALA A 186 -16.24 15.72 2.20
CA ALA A 186 -17.01 14.51 2.43
C ALA A 186 -16.08 13.34 2.78
N GLU A 187 -16.46 12.58 3.79
CA GLU A 187 -15.75 11.37 4.21
C GLU A 187 -16.22 10.14 3.45
N SER A 188 -15.28 9.27 3.11
CA SER A 188 -15.55 7.98 2.49
C SER A 188 -14.57 6.91 2.95
N LEU A 189 -14.89 5.65 2.64
CA LEU A 189 -13.91 4.57 2.74
C LEU A 189 -12.82 4.78 1.68
N SER A 190 -11.59 4.42 2.04
CA SER A 190 -10.43 4.63 1.18
C SER A 190 -10.27 3.58 0.10
N GLY A 191 -9.49 3.92 -0.94
CA GLY A 191 -9.00 2.98 -1.93
C GLY A 191 -10.12 2.24 -2.67
N ARG A 192 -10.03 0.91 -2.71
CA ARG A 192 -10.98 0.06 -3.44
C ARG A 192 -12.40 0.01 -2.85
N LEU A 193 -12.57 0.56 -1.64
CA LEU A 193 -13.87 0.65 -0.97
C LEU A 193 -14.55 2.00 -1.18
N ALA A 194 -13.92 2.92 -1.92
CA ALA A 194 -14.52 4.19 -2.29
C ALA A 194 -15.88 3.97 -2.99
N GLY A 195 -16.91 4.66 -2.51
CA GLY A 195 -18.28 4.57 -3.05
C GLY A 195 -19.05 3.29 -2.69
N ILE A 196 -18.51 2.40 -1.84
CA ILE A 196 -19.28 1.26 -1.33
C ILE A 196 -20.15 1.71 -0.15
N GLU A 197 -21.46 1.67 -0.34
CA GLU A 197 -22.42 1.79 0.76
C GLU A 197 -22.44 0.48 1.56
N LEU A 198 -21.78 0.46 2.71
CA LEU A 198 -21.82 -0.66 3.64
C LEU A 198 -22.67 -0.31 4.86
N THR A 199 -23.65 -1.15 5.16
CA THR A 199 -24.36 -1.21 6.44
C THR A 199 -23.50 -1.94 7.49
N VAL A 200 -22.25 -1.51 7.65
CA VAL A 200 -21.39 -1.99 8.74
C VAL A 200 -21.37 -0.86 9.78
N THR A 201 -21.50 -1.22 11.06
CA THR A 201 -21.30 -0.25 12.14
C THR A 201 -19.90 0.38 12.00
N PRO A 202 -19.76 1.71 12.09
CA PRO A 202 -18.48 2.42 11.91
C PRO A 202 -17.31 1.91 12.77
N ASP A 203 -17.61 1.20 13.86
CA ASP A 203 -16.66 0.69 14.85
C ASP A 203 -16.43 -0.83 14.78
N ALA A 204 -16.93 -1.53 13.76
CA ALA A 204 -16.63 -2.94 13.60
C ALA A 204 -15.14 -3.14 13.32
N ASP A 205 -14.49 -4.04 14.07
CA ASP A 205 -13.10 -4.38 13.79
C ASP A 205 -12.93 -5.00 12.39
N LEU A 206 -11.70 -5.00 11.89
CA LEU A 206 -11.38 -5.54 10.56
C LEU A 206 -11.90 -6.98 10.34
N ASN A 207 -11.89 -7.84 11.35
CA ASN A 207 -12.34 -9.23 11.19
C ASN A 207 -13.86 -9.31 11.05
N ALA A 208 -14.61 -8.55 11.85
CA ALA A 208 -16.05 -8.42 11.69
C ALA A 208 -16.41 -7.85 10.31
N TRP A 209 -15.62 -6.89 9.81
CA TRP A 209 -15.77 -6.37 8.45
C TRP A 209 -15.53 -7.45 7.39
N ILE A 210 -14.45 -8.23 7.50
CA ILE A 210 -14.11 -9.31 6.56
C ILE A 210 -15.24 -10.36 6.54
N GLU A 211 -15.73 -10.79 7.70
CA GLU A 211 -16.82 -11.77 7.79
C GLU A 211 -18.10 -11.28 7.12
N GLN A 212 -18.48 -10.01 7.34
CA GLN A 212 -19.65 -9.41 6.69
C GLN A 212 -19.45 -9.26 5.18
N ALA A 213 -18.27 -8.79 4.75
CA ALA A 213 -17.92 -8.64 3.34
C ALA A 213 -17.95 -9.99 2.59
N LEU A 214 -17.53 -11.05 3.26
CA LEU A 214 -17.45 -12.42 2.73
C LEU A 214 -18.71 -13.25 2.99
N ALA A 215 -19.75 -12.68 3.59
CA ALA A 215 -20.96 -13.41 3.96
C ALA A 215 -21.62 -14.15 2.77
N THR A 216 -21.43 -13.62 1.56
CA THR A 216 -21.98 -14.14 0.30
C THR A 216 -20.93 -14.83 -0.60
N ALA A 217 -19.67 -14.89 -0.16
CA ALA A 217 -18.54 -15.42 -0.93
C ALA A 217 -18.06 -16.75 -0.32
N GLU A 218 -18.83 -17.83 -0.52
CA GLU A 218 -18.53 -19.16 0.05
C GLU A 218 -17.12 -19.67 -0.33
N GLU A 219 -16.66 -19.38 -1.54
CA GLU A 219 -15.33 -19.74 -2.02
C GLU A 219 -14.19 -19.11 -1.21
N CYS A 220 -14.41 -17.97 -0.57
CA CYS A 220 -13.42 -17.30 0.28
C CYS A 220 -13.34 -17.98 1.65
N ARG A 221 -14.47 -18.44 2.20
CA ARG A 221 -14.52 -19.10 3.52
C ARG A 221 -13.72 -20.39 3.56
N ALA A 222 -13.67 -21.12 2.45
CA ALA A 222 -12.87 -22.34 2.30
C ALA A 222 -11.47 -22.09 1.71
N CYS A 223 -11.09 -20.83 1.45
CA CYS A 223 -9.83 -20.51 0.81
C CYS A 223 -8.65 -20.63 1.79
N ALA A 224 -7.62 -21.39 1.42
CA ALA A 224 -6.40 -21.54 2.21
C ALA A 224 -5.61 -20.24 2.45
N PHE A 225 -5.91 -19.18 1.69
CA PHE A 225 -5.27 -17.87 1.82
C PHE A 225 -6.19 -16.82 2.45
N LEU A 226 -7.29 -17.23 3.08
CA LEU A 226 -8.25 -16.31 3.70
C LEU A 226 -7.57 -15.34 4.68
N ASN A 227 -6.69 -15.84 5.55
CA ASN A 227 -6.05 -15.00 6.57
C ASN A 227 -5.05 -13.98 5.99
N SER A 228 -4.40 -14.31 4.86
CA SER A 228 -3.49 -13.40 4.16
C SER A 228 -4.23 -12.43 3.24
N CYS A 229 -5.33 -12.86 2.62
CA CYS A 229 -6.07 -12.07 1.64
C CYS A 229 -7.16 -11.21 2.29
N GLY A 230 -7.87 -11.73 3.30
CA GLY A 230 -9.03 -11.08 3.92
C GLY A 230 -10.18 -10.78 2.96
N GLY A 231 -10.25 -11.45 1.80
CA GLY A 231 -11.21 -11.10 0.75
C GLY A 231 -10.88 -9.85 -0.06
N TYR A 232 -9.67 -9.28 0.09
CA TYR A 232 -9.23 -8.04 -0.55
C TYR A 232 -9.49 -7.98 -2.06
N PHE A 233 -9.19 -9.07 -2.78
CA PHE A 233 -9.40 -9.15 -4.22
C PHE A 233 -10.87 -9.31 -4.67
N LYS A 234 -11.83 -9.48 -3.76
CA LYS A 234 -13.27 -9.51 -4.08
C LYS A 234 -13.91 -8.13 -4.18
N TRP A 235 -13.09 -7.08 -4.14
CA TRP A 235 -13.54 -5.71 -4.26
C TRP A 235 -12.81 -4.97 -5.39
N PRO A 236 -13.52 -4.14 -6.18
CA PRO A 236 -14.95 -3.87 -6.08
C PRO A 236 -15.84 -4.98 -6.71
N ARG A 237 -15.31 -5.81 -7.62
CA ARG A 237 -16.08 -6.87 -8.28
C ARG A 237 -16.04 -8.18 -7.50
N ARG A 238 -17.16 -8.59 -6.89
CA ARG A 238 -17.24 -9.78 -6.04
C ARG A 238 -17.10 -11.11 -6.80
N ASP A 239 -17.37 -11.11 -8.10
CA ASP A 239 -17.26 -12.26 -8.99
C ASP A 239 -15.84 -12.45 -9.56
N TYR A 240 -14.88 -11.61 -9.17
CA TYR A 240 -13.49 -11.70 -9.65
C TYR A 240 -12.88 -13.10 -9.42
N ASP A 241 -12.31 -13.69 -10.48
CA ASP A 241 -11.62 -14.98 -10.40
C ASP A 241 -10.27 -14.86 -9.70
N CYS A 242 -10.17 -15.43 -8.50
CA CYS A 242 -8.96 -15.39 -7.70
C CYS A 242 -7.88 -16.40 -8.11
N ALA A 243 -8.04 -17.18 -9.18
CA ALA A 243 -7.07 -18.22 -9.56
C ALA A 243 -5.64 -17.68 -9.70
N GLY A 244 -5.46 -16.56 -10.41
CA GLY A 244 -4.15 -15.94 -10.61
C GLY A 244 -3.51 -15.42 -9.32
N VAL A 245 -4.28 -14.73 -8.47
CA VAL A 245 -3.74 -14.23 -7.19
C VAL A 245 -3.43 -15.36 -6.21
N LYS A 246 -4.22 -16.46 -6.24
CA LYS A 246 -3.92 -17.67 -5.45
C LYS A 246 -2.59 -18.30 -5.88
N GLN A 247 -2.22 -18.24 -7.15
CA GLN A 247 -0.91 -18.68 -7.62
C GLN A 247 0.22 -17.85 -7.03
N ILE A 248 0.09 -16.51 -7.00
CA ILE A 248 1.06 -15.60 -6.38
C ILE A 248 1.29 -15.94 -4.90
N PHE A 249 0.20 -16.08 -4.13
CA PHE A 249 0.30 -16.49 -2.72
C PHE A 249 0.90 -17.90 -2.55
N GLY A 250 0.61 -18.81 -3.48
CA GLY A 250 1.21 -20.15 -3.50
C GLY A 250 2.73 -20.11 -3.65
N LEU A 251 3.24 -19.26 -4.56
CA LEU A 251 4.68 -19.06 -4.77
C LEU A 251 5.34 -18.45 -3.53
N LEU A 252 4.72 -17.43 -2.92
CA LEU A 252 5.22 -16.82 -1.68
C LEU A 252 5.27 -17.83 -0.52
N ARG A 253 4.23 -18.65 -0.36
CA ARG A 253 4.19 -19.68 0.68
C ARG A 253 5.26 -20.76 0.46
N ALA A 254 5.51 -21.15 -0.79
CA ALA A 254 6.58 -22.09 -1.13
C ALA A 254 7.95 -21.49 -0.81
N ALA A 255 8.21 -20.25 -1.23
CA ALA A 255 9.47 -19.55 -0.93
C ALA A 255 9.71 -19.39 0.57
N ALA A 256 8.67 -19.10 1.36
CA ALA A 256 8.76 -19.04 2.82
C ALA A 256 9.15 -20.39 3.44
N ALA A 257 8.59 -21.50 2.93
CA ALA A 257 8.91 -22.85 3.41
C ALA A 257 10.35 -23.26 3.06
N GLU A 258 10.81 -22.93 1.84
CA GLU A 258 12.21 -23.13 1.42
C GLU A 258 13.17 -22.34 2.33
N LEU A 259 12.90 -21.05 2.56
CA LEU A 259 13.71 -20.21 3.44
C LEU A 259 13.79 -20.76 4.87
N ARG A 260 12.68 -21.25 5.41
CA ARG A 260 12.66 -21.85 6.76
C ARG A 260 13.53 -23.09 6.83
N HIS A 261 13.43 -23.96 5.82
CA HIS A 261 14.26 -25.15 5.73
C HIS A 261 15.76 -24.82 5.65
N ASP A 262 16.12 -23.82 4.84
CA ASP A 262 17.51 -23.39 4.68
C ASP A 262 18.08 -22.84 6.00
N VAL A 263 17.33 -21.99 6.72
CA VAL A 263 17.74 -21.46 8.03
C VAL A 263 17.91 -22.57 9.06
N GLU A 264 16.93 -23.46 9.19
CA GLU A 264 16.98 -24.61 10.11
C GLU A 264 18.18 -25.53 9.81
N SER A 265 18.55 -25.68 8.53
CA SER A 265 19.68 -26.51 8.11
C SER A 265 21.06 -25.93 8.46
N VAL A 266 21.16 -24.61 8.62
CA VAL A 266 22.41 -23.90 8.99
C VAL A 266 22.56 -23.81 10.51
N GLU A 267 21.45 -23.80 11.25
CA GLU A 267 21.43 -23.75 12.72
C GLU A 267 21.66 -25.13 13.39
N ALA A 268 21.54 -26.23 12.64
CA ALA A 268 21.72 -27.61 13.10
C ALA A 268 23.19 -28.09 13.05
#